data_AF-A0A7V1Y3N2-F1
#
_entry.id   AF-A0A7V1Y3N2-F1
#
_cell.length_a   1.000
_cell.length_b   1.000
_cell.length_c   1.000
_cell.angle_alpha   90.00
_cell.angle_beta   90.00
_cell.angle_gamma   90.00
#
_symmetry.space_group_name_H-M   'P 1'
#
loop_
_entity.id
_entity.type
_entity.pdbx_description
1 polymer ?
#
loop_
_entity_poly.entity_id
_entity_poly.type
_entity_poly.pdbx_seq_one_letter_code
_entity_poly.pdbx_strand_id
1 'polypeptide(L)'
;MTRPVRSGGPRKYWLAGSVFAGIGLLTALVIPAVLDARATDVNAVPLGPLRALGGAFLTLGGVTLLMAALIPEVERAAPHNAEVWEWWIDFVGGLLGAAMFGVPASLVFPLVAFLYIDRPNWAFPDPGATFCPHGAVALLFTGVGLVTLTALVHLGRTAYQRRPRWKR
;
A
#
# COMPACT_ATOMS: atom_id res chain seq x y z
N MET A 1 35.00 12.41 14.57
CA MET A 1 34.41 13.08 13.38
C MET A 1 33.58 12.06 12.63
N THR A 2 32.28 11.98 12.89
CA THR A 2 31.34 11.14 12.13
C THR A 2 30.89 11.95 10.91
N ARG A 3 31.13 11.41 9.70
CA ARG A 3 30.62 12.03 8.47
C ARG A 3 29.09 12.14 8.57
N PRO A 4 28.48 13.26 8.14
CA PRO A 4 27.03 13.31 8.03
C PRO A 4 26.61 12.24 7.03
N VAL A 5 25.89 11.24 7.50
CA VAL A 5 25.18 10.31 6.64
C VAL A 5 24.15 11.16 5.92
N ARG A 6 24.44 11.56 4.68
CA ARG A 6 23.42 12.08 3.77
C ARG A 6 22.50 10.89 3.45
N SER A 7 21.54 10.61 4.35
CA SER A 7 20.34 9.87 4.00
C SER A 7 19.78 10.58 2.76
N GLY A 8 19.38 9.81 1.73
CA GLY A 8 18.81 10.40 0.51
C GLY A 8 17.76 11.43 0.92
N GLY A 9 18.01 12.71 0.63
CA GLY A 9 17.37 13.81 1.33
C GLY A 9 15.85 13.83 1.23
N PRO A 10 15.17 14.83 1.82
CA PRO A 10 13.70 14.90 1.92
C PRO A 10 12.95 14.63 0.62
N ARG A 11 13.60 14.85 -0.53
CA ARG A 11 13.15 14.48 -1.88
C ARG A 11 12.63 13.04 -2.01
N LYS A 12 13.22 12.03 -1.35
CA LYS A 12 12.74 10.64 -1.46
C LYS A 12 11.31 10.48 -0.93
N TYR A 13 11.00 11.15 0.18
CA TYR A 13 9.67 11.10 0.80
C TYR A 13 8.64 11.87 0.00
N TRP A 14 9.01 13.03 -0.53
CA TRP A 14 8.17 13.81 -1.44
C TRP A 14 7.83 13.01 -2.70
N LEU A 15 8.82 12.36 -3.31
CA LEU A 15 8.60 11.54 -4.50
C LEU A 15 7.68 10.34 -4.19
N ALA A 16 8.02 9.54 -3.18
CA ALA A 16 7.24 8.37 -2.81
C ALA A 16 5.79 8.75 -2.43
N GLY A 17 5.64 9.75 -1.56
CA GLY A 17 4.34 10.25 -1.13
C GLY A 17 3.50 10.80 -2.28
N SER A 18 4.11 11.54 -3.21
CA SER A 18 3.41 12.08 -4.39
C SER A 18 2.98 10.98 -5.36
N VAL A 19 3.82 9.95 -5.56
CA VAL A 19 3.47 8.80 -6.40
C VAL A 19 2.28 8.05 -5.81
N PHE A 20 2.32 7.73 -4.52
CA PHE A 20 1.20 7.05 -3.84
C PHE A 20 -0.07 7.89 -3.82
N ALA A 21 0.03 9.19 -3.52
CA ALA A 21 -1.10 10.11 -3.55
C ALA A 21 -1.69 10.23 -4.96
N GLY A 22 -0.85 10.32 -5.99
CA GLY A 22 -1.27 10.39 -7.39
C GLY A 22 -1.99 9.12 -7.84
N ILE A 23 -1.43 7.94 -7.56
CA ILE A 23 -2.07 6.64 -7.85
C ILE A 23 -3.40 6.54 -7.09
N GLY A 24 -3.41 6.94 -5.83
CA GLY A 24 -4.61 6.94 -4.99
C GLY A 24 -5.70 7.85 -5.54
N LEU A 25 -5.36 9.06 -5.95
CA LEU A 25 -6.28 10.03 -6.55
C LEU A 25 -6.87 9.50 -7.87
N LEU A 26 -6.01 8.96 -8.74
CA LEU A 26 -6.43 8.36 -10.01
C LEU A 26 -7.39 7.20 -9.78
N THR A 27 -7.05 6.30 -8.86
CA THR A 27 -7.82 5.08 -8.59
C THR A 27 -9.12 5.37 -7.84
N ALA A 28 -9.11 6.35 -6.91
CA ALA A 28 -10.26 6.68 -6.08
C ALA A 28 -11.28 7.57 -6.79
N LEU A 29 -10.84 8.48 -7.64
CA LEU A 29 -11.70 9.53 -8.21
C LEU A 29 -11.75 9.46 -9.73
N VAL A 30 -10.59 9.52 -10.40
CA VAL A 30 -10.54 9.70 -11.87
C VAL A 30 -11.05 8.48 -12.62
N ILE A 31 -10.53 7.28 -12.31
CA ILE A 31 -10.94 6.05 -12.98
C ILE A 31 -12.43 5.77 -12.73
N PRO A 32 -12.95 5.81 -11.48
CA PRO A 32 -14.38 5.68 -11.24
C PRO A 32 -15.21 6.70 -12.02
N ALA A 33 -14.83 7.99 -12.06
CA ALA A 33 -15.58 9.01 -12.78
C ALA A 33 -15.60 8.77 -14.30
N VAL A 34 -14.49 8.32 -14.89
CA VAL A 34 -14.40 7.98 -16.31
C VAL A 34 -15.23 6.74 -16.64
N LEU A 35 -15.22 5.72 -15.77
CA LEU A 35 -16.02 4.51 -15.95
C LEU A 35 -17.51 4.78 -15.83
N ASP A 36 -17.91 5.59 -14.83
CA ASP A 36 -19.31 5.97 -14.59
C ASP A 36 -19.87 6.78 -15.78
N ALA A 37 -19.10 7.73 -16.31
CA ALA A 37 -19.47 8.51 -17.48
C ALA A 37 -19.61 7.69 -18.78
N ARG A 38 -19.05 6.48 -18.83
CA ARG A 38 -19.07 5.59 -20.00
C ARG A 38 -19.95 4.35 -19.82
N ALA A 39 -20.51 4.13 -18.63
CA ALA A 39 -21.32 2.96 -18.34
C ALA A 39 -22.72 3.12 -18.95
N THR A 40 -22.97 2.43 -20.06
CA THR A 40 -24.31 2.25 -20.64
C THR A 40 -25.03 1.09 -19.93
N ASP A 41 -25.58 1.42 -18.76
CA ASP A 41 -26.72 0.80 -18.04
C ASP A 41 -26.82 -0.71 -17.73
N VAL A 42 -26.03 -1.65 -18.27
CA VAL A 42 -26.32 -3.09 -18.06
C VAL A 42 -25.30 -3.86 -17.20
N ASN A 43 -24.08 -3.35 -17.04
CA ASN A 43 -23.07 -3.96 -16.15
C ASN A 43 -22.41 -2.87 -15.30
N ALA A 44 -23.09 -2.41 -14.26
CA ALA A 44 -22.51 -1.48 -13.30
C ALA A 44 -21.30 -2.14 -12.63
N VAL A 45 -20.10 -1.77 -13.06
CA VAL A 45 -18.85 -2.20 -12.44
C VAL A 45 -18.93 -1.77 -10.97
N PRO A 46 -18.72 -2.68 -9.99
CA PRO A 46 -18.72 -2.28 -8.58
C PRO A 46 -17.53 -1.36 -8.34
N LEU A 47 -17.76 -0.04 -8.38
CA LEU A 47 -16.73 0.98 -8.20
C LEU A 47 -16.29 1.13 -6.75
N GLY A 48 -17.09 0.63 -5.79
CA GLY A 48 -16.83 0.71 -4.35
C GLY A 48 -15.44 0.17 -3.94
N PRO A 49 -15.09 -1.08 -4.30
CA PRO A 49 -13.76 -1.64 -4.05
C PRO A 49 -12.61 -0.82 -4.66
N LEU A 50 -12.80 -0.30 -5.88
CA LEU A 50 -11.79 0.53 -6.55
C LEU A 50 -11.58 1.85 -5.81
N ARG A 51 -12.68 2.50 -5.38
CA ARG A 51 -12.65 3.71 -4.55
C ARG A 51 -11.97 3.48 -3.21
N ALA A 52 -12.27 2.35 -2.55
CA ALA A 52 -11.66 1.99 -1.28
C ALA A 52 -10.14 1.75 -1.41
N LEU A 53 -9.71 1.03 -2.45
CA LEU A 53 -8.30 0.80 -2.76
C LEU A 53 -7.57 2.12 -3.05
N GLY A 54 -8.14 2.96 -3.91
CA GLY A 54 -7.57 4.27 -4.21
C GLY A 54 -7.50 5.17 -2.97
N GLY A 55 -8.53 5.13 -2.11
CA GLY A 55 -8.55 5.83 -0.83
C GLY A 55 -7.40 5.40 0.08
N ALA A 56 -7.13 4.10 0.19
CA ALA A 56 -6.01 3.58 0.97
C ALA A 56 -4.66 4.10 0.46
N PHE A 57 -4.43 4.09 -0.86
CA PHE A 57 -3.21 4.67 -1.46
C PHE A 57 -3.12 6.18 -1.23
N LEU A 58 -4.23 6.91 -1.32
CA LEU A 58 -4.28 8.34 -1.10
C LEU A 58 -3.97 8.69 0.36
N THR A 59 -4.54 7.95 1.33
CA THR A 59 -4.22 8.11 2.75
C THR A 59 -2.75 7.83 3.02
N LEU A 60 -2.19 6.76 2.45
CA LEU A 60 -0.77 6.41 2.61
C LEU A 60 0.15 7.49 2.05
N GLY A 61 -0.12 7.96 0.83
CA GLY A 61 0.61 9.06 0.22
C GLY A 61 0.49 10.34 1.04
N GLY A 62 -0.71 10.67 1.50
CA GLY A 62 -0.99 11.84 2.33
C GLY A 62 -0.26 11.81 3.68
N VAL A 63 -0.28 10.68 4.39
CA VAL A 63 0.47 10.49 5.64
C VAL A 63 1.97 10.66 5.40
N THR A 64 2.50 10.05 4.33
CA THR A 64 3.93 10.17 3.99
C THR A 64 4.33 11.62 3.70
N LEU A 65 3.52 12.34 2.92
CA LEU A 65 3.74 13.75 2.61
C LEU A 65 3.61 14.63 3.85
N LEU A 66 2.63 14.38 4.72
CA LEU A 66 2.45 15.11 5.97
C LEU A 66 3.66 14.94 6.89
N MET A 67 4.15 13.70 7.06
CA MET A 67 5.35 13.47 7.87
C MET A 67 6.60 14.11 7.26
N ALA A 68 6.72 14.11 5.92
CA ALA A 68 7.80 14.80 5.22
C ALA A 68 7.74 16.32 5.38
N ALA A 69 6.55 16.91 5.38
CA ALA A 69 6.34 18.34 5.58
C ALA A 69 6.71 18.79 7.00
N LEU A 70 6.68 17.89 7.99
CA LEU A 70 7.07 18.17 9.37
C LEU A 70 8.58 18.10 9.61
N ILE A 71 9.38 17.58 8.67
CA ILE A 71 10.85 17.48 8.82
C ILE A 71 11.47 18.84 9.21
N PRO A 72 11.21 19.96 8.50
CA PRO A 72 11.83 21.25 8.84
C PRO A 72 11.46 21.75 10.23
N GLU A 73 10.24 21.48 10.69
CA GLU A 73 9.81 21.90 12.03
C GLU A 73 10.53 21.09 13.12
N VAL A 74 10.72 19.78 12.89
CA VAL A 74 11.49 18.92 13.80
C VAL A 74 12.96 19.33 13.83
N GLU A 75 13.56 19.64 12.67
CA GLU A 75 14.94 20.11 12.58
C GLU A 75 15.17 21.42 13.34
N ARG A 76 14.19 22.33 13.32
CA ARG A 76 14.25 23.60 14.08
C ARG A 76 14.05 23.40 15.57
N ALA A 77 13.04 22.61 15.96
CA ALA A 77 12.65 22.46 17.36
C ALA A 77 13.57 21.50 18.14
N ALA A 78 14.06 20.45 17.49
CA ALA A 78 14.88 19.41 18.11
C ALA A 78 15.84 18.78 17.09
N PRO A 79 16.90 19.50 16.67
CA PRO A 79 17.83 19.05 15.61
C PRO A 79 18.48 17.70 15.91
N HIS A 80 18.74 17.39 17.19
CA HIS A 80 19.28 16.11 17.63
C HIS A 80 18.31 14.92 17.51
N ASN A 81 17.03 15.19 17.26
CA ASN A 81 15.99 14.17 17.04
C ASN A 81 15.55 14.06 15.57
N ALA A 82 16.14 14.84 14.65
CA ALA A 82 15.82 14.76 13.22
C ALA A 82 16.03 13.35 12.66
N GLU A 83 17.13 12.68 13.03
CA GLU A 83 17.40 11.29 12.64
C GLU A 83 16.33 10.31 13.17
N VAL A 84 15.80 10.56 14.36
CA VAL A 84 14.73 9.73 14.95
C VAL A 84 13.44 9.89 14.15
N TRP A 85 13.13 11.12 13.73
CA TRP A 85 11.97 11.42 12.91
C TRP A 85 12.08 10.80 11.52
N GLU A 86 13.22 10.96 10.84
CA GLU A 86 13.46 10.32 9.55
C GLU A 86 13.33 8.80 9.62
N TRP A 87 13.86 8.18 10.68
CA TRP A 87 13.70 6.74 10.90
C TRP A 87 12.23 6.34 10.99
N TRP A 88 11.38 7.13 11.66
CA TRP A 88 9.95 6.89 11.73
C TRP A 88 9.26 7.01 10.38
N ILE A 89 9.64 7.99 9.56
CA ILE A 89 9.09 8.13 8.19
C ILE A 89 9.45 6.89 7.35
N ASP A 90 10.72 6.49 7.33
CA ASP A 90 11.19 5.31 6.60
C ASP A 90 10.48 4.04 7.10
N PHE A 91 10.35 3.88 8.42
CA PHE A 91 9.72 2.73 9.04
C PHE A 91 8.22 2.63 8.72
N VAL A 92 7.46 3.71 8.97
CA VAL A 92 6.01 3.74 8.72
C VAL A 92 5.71 3.66 7.23
N GLY A 93 6.42 4.44 6.41
CA GLY A 93 6.26 4.43 4.96
C GLY A 93 6.57 3.06 4.36
N GLY A 94 7.66 2.41 4.80
CA GLY A 94 8.02 1.07 4.37
C GLY A 94 7.00 0.00 4.79
N LEU A 95 6.54 0.04 6.05
CA LEU A 95 5.52 -0.89 6.54
C LEU A 95 4.19 -0.73 5.80
N LEU A 96 3.70 0.49 5.67
CA LEU A 96 2.44 0.75 4.98
C LEU A 96 2.53 0.38 3.49
N GLY A 97 3.64 0.72 2.83
CA GLY A 97 3.87 0.37 1.43
C GLY A 97 3.89 -1.15 1.21
N ALA A 98 4.58 -1.89 2.07
CA ALA A 98 4.59 -3.35 2.02
C ALA A 98 3.22 -3.96 2.34
N ALA A 99 2.46 -3.38 3.28
CA ALA A 99 1.11 -3.84 3.62
C ALA A 99 0.13 -3.64 2.45
N MET A 100 0.23 -2.53 1.72
CA MET A 100 -0.60 -2.24 0.54
C MET A 100 -0.43 -3.26 -0.59
N PHE A 101 0.73 -3.92 -0.65
CA PHE A 101 0.95 -5.03 -1.58
C PHE A 101 0.58 -6.37 -0.94
N GLY A 102 1.09 -6.63 0.26
CA GLY A 102 0.96 -7.93 0.95
C GLY A 102 -0.47 -8.30 1.26
N VAL A 103 -1.30 -7.36 1.75
CA VAL A 103 -2.70 -7.65 2.12
C VAL A 103 -3.52 -8.05 0.89
N PRO A 104 -3.64 -7.24 -0.18
CA PRO A 104 -4.40 -7.66 -1.36
C PRO A 104 -3.85 -8.96 -1.97
N ALA A 105 -2.52 -9.10 -2.09
CA ALA A 105 -1.89 -10.30 -2.65
C ALA A 105 -2.28 -11.57 -1.86
N SER A 106 -2.26 -11.50 -0.52
CA SER A 106 -2.64 -12.61 0.36
C SER A 106 -4.11 -13.01 0.26
N LEU A 107 -4.97 -12.12 -0.25
CA LEU A 107 -6.40 -12.35 -0.37
C LEU A 107 -6.83 -12.79 -1.78
N VAL A 108 -5.94 -12.73 -2.78
CA VAL A 108 -6.28 -13.07 -4.18
C VAL A 108 -6.87 -14.47 -4.30
N PHE A 109 -6.19 -15.51 -3.81
CA PHE A 109 -6.68 -16.88 -3.91
C PHE A 109 -7.95 -17.13 -3.07
N PRO A 110 -8.03 -16.72 -1.78
CA PRO A 110 -9.27 -16.84 -1.02
C PRO A 110 -10.48 -16.15 -1.68
N LEU A 111 -10.28 -14.96 -2.26
CA LEU A 111 -11.33 -14.23 -2.98
C LEU A 111 -11.74 -14.96 -4.25
N VAL A 112 -10.78 -15.41 -5.07
CA VAL A 112 -11.07 -16.17 -6.29
C VAL A 112 -11.78 -17.48 -5.95
N ALA A 113 -11.32 -18.21 -4.93
CA ALA A 113 -11.93 -19.46 -4.49
C ALA A 113 -13.35 -19.23 -3.97
N PHE A 114 -13.58 -18.21 -3.14
CA PHE A 114 -14.91 -17.86 -2.65
C PHE A 114 -15.85 -17.49 -3.80
N LEU A 115 -15.39 -16.64 -4.73
CA LEU A 115 -16.19 -16.22 -5.89
C LEU A 115 -16.49 -17.36 -6.87
N TYR A 116 -15.63 -18.38 -6.93
CA TYR A 116 -15.76 -19.51 -7.86
C TYR A 116 -16.55 -20.69 -7.27
N ILE A 117 -16.37 -20.97 -5.97
CA ILE A 117 -17.03 -22.10 -5.29
C ILE A 117 -18.51 -21.79 -5.03
N ASP A 118 -18.86 -20.54 -4.68
CA ASP A 118 -20.20 -20.26 -4.20
C ASP A 118 -21.22 -19.89 -5.28
N ARG A 119 -20.85 -19.28 -6.43
CA ARG A 119 -21.80 -18.98 -7.53
C ARG A 119 -21.12 -18.80 -8.90
N PRO A 120 -21.65 -19.40 -9.99
CA PRO A 120 -21.34 -18.91 -11.33
C PRO A 120 -21.78 -17.44 -11.42
N ASN A 121 -20.86 -16.58 -11.83
CA ASN A 121 -21.07 -15.14 -11.94
C ASN A 121 -20.62 -14.65 -13.32
N TRP A 122 -20.98 -13.44 -13.70
CA TRP A 122 -20.69 -12.90 -15.04
C TRP A 122 -19.19 -12.89 -15.40
N ALA A 123 -18.30 -12.87 -14.39
CA ALA A 123 -16.85 -12.96 -14.56
C ALA A 123 -16.35 -14.41 -14.72
N PHE A 124 -17.07 -15.39 -14.16
CA PHE A 124 -16.77 -16.82 -14.23
C PHE A 124 -18.06 -17.60 -14.49
N PRO A 125 -18.54 -17.62 -15.75
CA PRO A 125 -19.87 -18.16 -16.09
C PRO A 125 -19.95 -19.68 -16.03
N ASP A 126 -18.81 -20.39 -16.10
CA ASP A 126 -18.76 -21.86 -16.08
C ASP A 126 -18.07 -22.38 -14.82
N PRO A 127 -18.81 -22.97 -13.86
CA PRO A 127 -18.25 -23.55 -12.63
C PRO A 127 -17.55 -24.91 -12.87
N GLY A 128 -17.74 -25.51 -14.05
CA GLY A 128 -17.16 -26.80 -14.45
C GLY A 128 -15.95 -26.72 -15.37
N ALA A 129 -15.66 -25.56 -15.98
CA ALA A 129 -14.58 -25.42 -16.94
C ALA A 129 -13.25 -25.17 -16.23
N THR A 130 -12.64 -26.23 -15.68
CA THR A 130 -11.29 -26.27 -15.08
C THR A 130 -11.05 -25.22 -14.00
N PHE A 131 -10.84 -25.66 -12.76
CA PHE A 131 -10.21 -24.84 -11.72
C PHE A 131 -9.00 -24.11 -12.34
N CYS A 132 -9.17 -22.81 -12.51
CA CYS A 132 -8.67 -22.00 -13.63
C CYS A 132 -7.15 -22.17 -13.91
N PRO A 133 -6.64 -22.02 -15.15
CA PRO A 133 -5.21 -21.75 -15.40
C PRO A 133 -4.67 -20.56 -14.57
N HIS A 134 -5.55 -19.71 -14.06
CA HIS A 134 -5.25 -18.61 -13.15
C HIS A 134 -5.22 -18.99 -11.65
N GLY A 135 -5.64 -20.20 -11.27
CA GLY A 135 -5.60 -20.68 -9.88
C GLY A 135 -4.18 -20.81 -9.36
N ALA A 136 -3.25 -21.31 -10.18
CA ALA A 136 -1.82 -21.35 -9.86
C ALA A 136 -1.24 -19.93 -9.67
N VAL A 137 -1.65 -18.97 -10.52
CA VAL A 137 -1.23 -17.56 -10.40
C VAL A 137 -1.79 -16.94 -9.12
N ALA A 138 -3.08 -17.14 -8.83
CA ALA A 138 -3.72 -16.65 -7.62
C ALA A 138 -3.05 -17.21 -6.36
N LEU A 139 -2.75 -18.52 -6.35
CA LEU A 139 -2.08 -19.20 -5.24
C LEU A 139 -0.64 -18.69 -5.07
N LEU A 140 0.08 -18.42 -6.17
CA LEU A 140 1.40 -17.80 -6.13
C LEU A 140 1.34 -16.38 -5.55
N PHE A 141 0.39 -15.54 -5.99
CA PHE A 141 0.20 -14.21 -5.42
C PHE A 141 -0.14 -14.26 -3.93
N THR A 142 -0.98 -15.21 -3.51
CA THR A 142 -1.29 -15.42 -2.09
C THR A 142 -0.08 -15.87 -1.30
N GLY A 143 0.72 -16.81 -1.82
CA GLY A 143 1.99 -17.20 -1.21
C GLY A 143 2.95 -16.02 -1.05
N VAL A 144 3.15 -15.22 -2.10
CA VAL A 144 3.99 -14.01 -2.06
C VAL A 144 3.46 -12.98 -1.05
N GLY A 145 2.14 -12.78 -1.00
CA GLY A 145 1.49 -11.89 -0.05
C GLY A 145 1.71 -12.33 1.39
N LEU A 146 1.49 -13.62 1.70
CA LEU A 146 1.72 -14.19 3.03
C LEU A 146 3.19 -14.10 3.45
N VAL A 147 4.13 -14.37 2.54
CA VAL A 147 5.56 -14.22 2.79
C VAL A 147 5.90 -12.75 3.07
N THR A 148 5.32 -11.81 2.31
CA THR A 148 5.52 -10.38 2.51
C THR A 148 4.96 -9.92 3.86
N LEU A 149 3.76 -10.35 4.24
CA LEU A 149 3.16 -10.02 5.55
C LEU A 149 3.97 -10.61 6.71
N THR A 150 4.44 -11.84 6.57
CA THR A 150 5.30 -12.48 7.58
C THR A 150 6.62 -11.73 7.71
N ALA A 151 7.26 -11.41 6.60
CA ALA A 151 8.47 -10.59 6.57
C ALA A 151 8.23 -9.21 7.18
N LEU A 152 7.11 -8.56 6.88
CA LEU A 152 6.70 -7.28 7.43
C LEU A 152 6.60 -7.33 8.96
N VAL A 153 5.98 -8.38 9.52
CA VAL A 153 5.89 -8.55 10.98
C VAL A 153 7.27 -8.74 11.61
N HIS A 154 8.10 -9.62 11.05
CA HIS A 154 9.42 -9.93 11.62
C HIS A 154 10.42 -8.77 11.48
N LEU A 155 10.52 -8.19 10.27
CA LEU A 155 11.38 -7.04 10.01
C LEU A 155 10.87 -5.80 10.75
N GLY A 156 9.55 -5.60 10.77
CA GLY A 156 8.89 -4.53 11.52
C GLY A 156 9.23 -4.60 13.02
N ARG A 157 9.06 -5.76 13.63
CA ARG A 157 9.41 -5.99 15.05
C ARG A 157 10.90 -5.75 15.31
N THR A 158 11.76 -6.29 14.46
CA THR A 158 13.22 -6.18 14.63
C THR A 158 13.70 -4.74 14.49
N ALA A 159 13.21 -4.03 13.47
CA ALA A 159 13.53 -2.62 13.26
C ALA A 159 12.99 -1.77 14.41
N TYR A 160 11.75 -2.00 14.86
CA TYR A 160 11.16 -1.29 15.99
C TYR A 160 11.96 -1.43 17.30
N GLN A 161 12.50 -2.63 17.56
CA GLN A 161 13.36 -2.87 18.72
C GLN A 161 14.70 -2.12 18.63
N ARG A 162 15.21 -1.90 17.41
CA ARG A 162 16.47 -1.19 17.14
C ARG A 162 16.28 0.31 16.88
N ARG A 163 15.07 0.85 17.08
CA ARG A 163 14.77 2.26 16.80
C ARG A 163 15.66 3.20 17.64
N PRO A 164 16.10 4.33 17.07
CA PRO A 164 16.74 5.37 17.85
C PRO A 164 15.73 5.95 18.85
N ARG A 165 16.20 6.32 20.05
CA ARG A 165 15.35 6.87 21.12
C ARG A 165 15.34 8.38 21.06
N TRP A 166 14.17 8.97 21.30
CA TRP A 166 14.03 10.40 21.47
C TRP A 166 14.86 10.88 22.66
N LYS A 167 15.71 11.89 22.45
CA LYS A 167 16.49 12.51 23.53
C LYS A 167 15.72 13.71 24.06
N ARG A 168 15.62 13.80 25.39
CA ARG A 168 15.02 14.92 26.12
C ARG A 168 15.98 16.09 26.21
#